data_AF-A0AAE0HWT4-F1
#
_entry.id   AF-A0AAE0HWT4-F1
#
_cell.length_a   1.000
_cell.length_b   1.000
_cell.length_c   1.000
_cell.angle_alpha   90.00
_cell.angle_beta   90.00
_cell.angle_gamma   90.00
#
_symmetry.space_group_name_H-M   'P 1'
#
loop_
_entity.id
_entity.type
_entity.pdbx_description
1 polymer ?
#
loop_
_entity_poly.entity_id
_entity_poly.type
_entity_poly.pdbx_seq_one_letter_code
_entity_poly.pdbx_strand_id
1 'polypeptide(L)'
;MFNYDCHGNAYQSWRQHNSQQQRNTEFSTLALLRDAYPNHHVTETDPEKCDLIGYASAGHATLVRQDSPFDHFIRSYDAPENRLEPDRGAVTDQIRFGCSRYHWRGTDFLVYEGQYTAKWGTKKLLYVLHHADNPKMRTNDAVDALLRECGKWSRNLHDEIYVFDNTQWTKSKELWKSVEGSSWDDVILETGMKDRLIRDVEHFFDTRELYRRSNVPWKRGVILHGVPGNGKTVSIRALINSLAGREEPIPALYVKSLDSCAGHKWSIQQIFGKARSMAPCLLVFEDLDSIVGPKTRSYFLNEVDGLSSNEGILMIGSTNYLERLDKAITKRPSRFDRTYHFKLPDENARLAYALYWRGKFDTDEEVVDFPEGVCSIVAKITEGFSFAYLKELFIASLLALAARGDDEDPVADFVEEISVGKSSVTPSEVGSEPVVVGKGEDVGETAETAAAKKKKKKQQRTISWEEIHVPEDLKGNALLHVIIAQANLLLREMDSSDGGAESDLKSSCEEASDPMEPFMNSVRMVSAQFSPL
;
A
#
# COMPACT_ATOMS: atom_id res chain seq x y z
N MET A 1 -31.67 -35.86 -35.23
CA MET A 1 -32.47 -36.58 -34.21
C MET A 1 -31.85 -36.30 -32.86
N PHE A 2 -32.60 -35.78 -31.89
CA PHE A 2 -32.07 -35.50 -30.55
C PHE A 2 -31.78 -36.85 -29.86
N ASN A 3 -30.54 -37.09 -29.43
CA ASN A 3 -30.16 -38.36 -28.83
C ASN A 3 -30.53 -38.35 -27.34
N TYR A 4 -31.71 -38.88 -27.04
CA TYR A 4 -32.26 -38.94 -25.68
C TYR A 4 -31.40 -39.76 -24.71
N ASP A 5 -30.63 -40.74 -25.18
CA ASP A 5 -29.76 -41.56 -24.33
C ASP A 5 -28.54 -40.76 -23.86
N CYS A 6 -27.91 -40.00 -24.76
CA CYS A 6 -26.82 -39.09 -24.40
C CYS A 6 -27.29 -38.01 -23.42
N HIS A 7 -28.50 -37.47 -23.62
CA HIS A 7 -29.08 -36.48 -22.72
C HIS A 7 -29.43 -37.08 -21.35
N GLY A 8 -30.01 -38.28 -21.32
CA GLY A 8 -30.30 -39.02 -20.09
C GLY A 8 -29.04 -39.31 -19.28
N ASN A 9 -27.97 -39.76 -19.93
CA ASN A 9 -26.68 -39.99 -19.28
C ASN A 9 -26.05 -38.71 -18.74
N ALA A 10 -26.13 -37.60 -19.48
CA ALA A 10 -25.68 -36.28 -19.01
C ALA A 10 -26.49 -35.82 -17.79
N TYR A 11 -27.82 -35.98 -17.81
CA TYR A 11 -28.69 -35.64 -16.69
C TYR A 11 -28.41 -36.48 -15.45
N GLN A 12 -28.24 -37.81 -15.59
CA GLN A 12 -27.91 -38.68 -14.45
C GLN A 12 -26.55 -38.36 -13.86
N SER A 13 -25.55 -38.08 -14.70
CA SER A 13 -24.21 -37.66 -14.25
C SER A 13 -24.26 -36.32 -13.51
N TRP A 14 -24.99 -35.35 -14.06
CA TRP A 14 -25.21 -34.06 -13.41
C TRP A 14 -25.96 -34.20 -12.09
N ARG A 15 -27.04 -34.99 -12.05
CA ARG A 15 -27.82 -35.26 -10.84
C ARG A 15 -26.96 -35.95 -9.79
N GLN A 16 -26.19 -36.97 -10.16
CA GLN A 16 -25.29 -37.68 -9.26
C GLN A 16 -24.25 -36.72 -8.67
N HIS A 17 -23.62 -35.89 -9.49
CA HIS A 17 -22.65 -34.89 -9.02
C HIS A 17 -23.27 -33.92 -8.02
N ASN A 18 -24.46 -33.39 -8.30
CA ASN A 18 -25.14 -32.40 -7.45
C ASN A 18 -25.89 -32.99 -6.25
N SER A 19 -26.12 -34.31 -6.24
CA SER A 19 -26.80 -35.03 -5.15
C SER A 19 -25.83 -35.64 -4.15
N GLN A 20 -24.52 -35.54 -4.37
CA GLN A 20 -23.52 -35.98 -3.39
C GLN A 20 -23.61 -35.11 -2.13
N GLN A 21 -23.66 -35.75 -0.96
CA GLN A 21 -23.57 -35.02 0.31
C GLN A 21 -22.23 -34.31 0.39
N GLN A 22 -22.25 -32.99 0.64
CA GLN A 22 -21.04 -32.26 0.99
C GLN A 22 -20.46 -32.87 2.27
N ARG A 23 -19.28 -33.48 2.16
CA ARG A 23 -18.55 -33.99 3.32
C ARG A 23 -17.74 -32.86 3.92
N ASN A 24 -17.70 -32.79 5.24
CA ASN A 24 -16.74 -31.94 5.93
C ASN A 24 -15.35 -32.59 5.76
N THR A 25 -14.53 -32.05 4.84
CA THR A 25 -13.20 -32.58 4.52
C THR A 25 -12.29 -32.61 5.75
N GLU A 26 -12.32 -31.58 6.59
CA GLU A 26 -11.51 -31.49 7.82
C GLU A 26 -11.79 -32.69 8.73
N PHE A 27 -13.07 -32.87 9.07
CA PHE A 27 -13.50 -33.96 9.93
C PHE A 27 -13.25 -35.33 9.30
N SER A 28 -13.45 -35.45 7.99
CA SER A 28 -13.26 -36.70 7.26
C SER A 28 -11.79 -37.10 7.21
N THR A 29 -10.89 -36.17 6.92
CA THR A 29 -9.44 -36.44 6.87
C THR A 29 -8.92 -36.83 8.25
N LEU A 30 -9.35 -36.14 9.31
CA LEU A 30 -8.99 -36.49 10.68
C LEU A 30 -9.43 -37.92 11.05
N ALA A 31 -10.65 -38.31 10.69
CA ALA A 31 -11.16 -39.66 10.93
C ALA A 31 -10.37 -40.71 10.14
N LEU A 32 -10.11 -40.46 8.85
CA LEU A 32 -9.35 -41.37 7.99
C LEU A 32 -7.92 -41.59 8.50
N LEU A 33 -7.25 -40.53 8.99
CA LEU A 33 -5.92 -40.65 9.58
C LEU A 33 -5.94 -41.47 10.88
N ARG A 34 -6.97 -41.31 11.73
CA ARG A 34 -7.13 -42.11 12.95
C ARG A 34 -7.39 -43.58 12.65
N ASP A 35 -8.16 -43.88 11.61
CA ASP A 35 -8.42 -45.25 11.17
C ASP A 35 -7.17 -45.90 10.57
N ALA A 36 -6.38 -45.15 9.80
CA ALA A 36 -5.11 -45.62 9.23
C ALA A 36 -4.01 -45.83 10.30
N TYR A 37 -4.04 -45.04 11.38
CA TYR A 37 -3.05 -45.08 12.46
C TYR A 37 -3.72 -45.33 13.83
N PRO A 38 -4.25 -46.53 14.09
CA PRO A 38 -5.06 -46.81 15.28
C PRO A 38 -4.29 -46.66 16.60
N ASN A 39 -2.95 -46.77 16.56
CA ASN A 39 -2.06 -46.62 17.72
C ASN A 39 -1.45 -45.21 17.86
N HIS A 40 -1.90 -44.23 17.06
CA HIS A 40 -1.38 -42.87 17.11
C HIS A 40 -2.45 -41.90 17.57
N HIS A 41 -2.04 -40.96 18.43
CA HIS A 41 -2.81 -39.74 18.65
C HIS A 41 -2.67 -38.85 17.42
N VAL A 42 -3.79 -38.25 16.96
CA VAL A 42 -3.85 -37.39 15.77
C VAL A 42 -4.43 -36.03 16.15
N THR A 43 -3.64 -34.98 15.94
CA THR A 43 -4.01 -33.59 16.24
C THR A 43 -3.95 -32.74 14.98
N GLU A 44 -5.07 -32.09 14.65
CA GLU A 44 -5.13 -31.11 13.56
C GLU A 44 -4.61 -29.75 14.03
N THR A 45 -3.89 -29.04 13.16
CA THR A 45 -3.48 -27.66 13.37
C THR A 45 -3.53 -26.84 12.08
N ASP A 46 -3.75 -25.55 12.25
CA ASP A 46 -3.82 -24.56 11.17
C ASP A 46 -2.43 -23.95 10.96
N PRO A 47 -1.82 -24.08 9.77
CA PRO A 47 -0.48 -23.54 9.51
C PRO A 47 -0.39 -22.02 9.72
N GLU A 48 -1.48 -21.27 9.63
CA GLU A 48 -1.47 -19.82 9.94
C GLU A 48 -1.27 -19.53 11.42
N LYS A 49 -1.65 -20.48 12.29
CA LYS A 49 -1.54 -20.37 13.76
C LYS A 49 -0.33 -21.10 14.31
N CYS A 50 0.11 -22.15 13.64
CA CYS A 50 1.17 -23.05 14.06
C CYS A 50 1.91 -23.57 12.81
N ASP A 51 2.87 -22.80 12.35
CA ASP A 51 3.67 -23.07 11.16
C ASP A 51 4.82 -24.04 11.48
N LEU A 52 4.49 -25.34 11.51
CA LEU A 52 5.48 -26.40 11.77
C LEU A 52 6.59 -26.44 10.71
N ILE A 53 6.26 -26.09 9.47
CA ILE A 53 7.20 -26.12 8.35
C ILE A 53 8.19 -24.97 8.49
N GLY A 54 7.71 -23.75 8.71
CA GLY A 54 8.55 -22.59 9.01
C GLY A 54 9.41 -22.80 10.27
N TYR A 55 8.83 -23.39 11.32
CA TYR A 55 9.56 -23.68 12.57
C TYR A 55 10.75 -24.63 12.33
N ALA A 56 10.56 -25.67 11.52
CA ALA A 56 11.64 -26.58 11.14
C ALA A 56 12.67 -25.91 10.22
N SER A 57 12.22 -25.15 9.22
CA SER A 57 13.11 -24.40 8.31
C SER A 57 13.96 -23.36 9.04
N ALA A 58 13.50 -22.83 10.16
CA ALA A 58 14.26 -21.96 11.05
C ALA A 58 15.28 -22.71 11.94
N GLY A 59 15.39 -24.03 11.80
CA GLY A 59 16.36 -24.87 12.52
C GLY A 59 15.92 -25.32 13.91
N HIS A 60 14.68 -25.06 14.31
CA HIS A 60 14.17 -25.50 15.61
C HIS A 60 13.73 -26.97 15.64
N ALA A 61 13.53 -27.57 14.46
CA ALA A 61 13.16 -28.97 14.28
C ALA A 61 13.70 -29.47 12.93
N THR A 62 13.74 -30.78 12.74
CA THR A 62 14.07 -31.38 11.44
C THR A 62 12.82 -31.91 10.78
N LEU A 63 12.51 -31.44 9.57
CA LEU A 63 11.43 -31.96 8.74
C LEU A 63 12.04 -32.66 7.53
N VAL A 64 11.79 -33.97 7.40
CA VAL A 64 12.24 -34.77 6.25
C VAL A 64 11.01 -35.29 5.54
N ARG A 65 10.85 -34.94 4.27
CA ARG A 65 9.74 -35.43 3.45
C ARG A 65 9.88 -36.93 3.24
N GLN A 66 8.77 -37.66 3.33
CA GLN A 66 8.76 -39.08 2.94
C GLN A 66 8.36 -39.19 1.48
N ASP A 67 9.28 -39.65 0.63
CA ASP A 67 8.96 -39.96 -0.75
C ASP A 67 7.98 -41.14 -0.78
N SER A 68 6.75 -40.85 -1.22
CA SER A 68 5.65 -41.81 -1.26
C SER A 68 4.95 -41.72 -2.60
N PRO A 69 4.57 -42.85 -3.22
CA PRO A 69 3.74 -42.84 -4.43
C PRO A 69 2.33 -42.28 -4.18
N PHE A 70 1.94 -42.08 -2.92
CA PHE A 70 0.66 -41.50 -2.51
C PHE A 70 0.74 -40.00 -2.20
N ASP A 71 1.94 -39.40 -2.27
CA ASP A 71 2.07 -37.97 -2.17
C ASP A 71 1.46 -37.31 -3.42
N HIS A 72 0.55 -36.38 -3.21
CA HIS A 72 -0.08 -35.62 -4.27
C HIS A 72 0.52 -34.21 -4.27
N PHE A 73 1.38 -33.94 -5.23
CA PHE A 73 1.97 -32.62 -5.46
C PHE A 73 1.70 -32.17 -6.89
N ILE A 74 1.52 -30.86 -7.04
CA ILE A 74 1.44 -30.21 -8.35
C ILE A 74 2.79 -29.54 -8.56
N ARG A 75 3.55 -30.05 -9.52
CA ARG A 75 4.81 -29.47 -9.93
C ARG A 75 4.54 -28.39 -10.98
N SER A 76 4.91 -27.15 -10.69
CA SER A 76 4.72 -26.02 -11.59
C SER A 76 6.02 -25.22 -11.72
N TYR A 77 6.17 -24.54 -12.86
CA TYR A 77 7.21 -23.53 -13.00
C TYR A 77 6.62 -22.18 -12.61
N ASP A 78 7.18 -21.60 -11.55
CA ASP A 78 6.89 -20.22 -11.16
C ASP A 78 7.86 -19.32 -11.93
N ALA A 79 7.30 -18.54 -12.86
CA ALA A 79 8.06 -17.56 -13.61
C ALA A 79 8.63 -16.49 -12.65
N PRO A 80 9.81 -15.92 -12.97
CA PRO A 80 10.39 -14.86 -12.14
C PRO A 80 9.44 -13.67 -12.06
N GLU A 81 9.38 -13.05 -10.88
CA GLU A 81 8.47 -11.92 -10.60
C GLU A 81 8.72 -10.73 -11.53
N ASN A 82 9.97 -10.54 -11.97
CA ASN A 82 10.35 -9.49 -12.90
C ASN A 82 11.25 -10.06 -14.02
N ARG A 83 11.26 -9.37 -15.17
CA ARG A 83 12.08 -9.77 -16.34
C ARG A 83 13.57 -9.44 -16.20
N LEU A 84 13.96 -8.67 -15.17
CA LEU A 84 15.35 -8.26 -14.94
C LEU A 84 16.16 -9.38 -14.27
N GLU A 85 15.48 -10.34 -13.65
CA GLU A 85 16.09 -11.49 -12.99
C GLU A 85 15.58 -12.81 -13.62
N PRO A 86 15.85 -13.06 -14.92
CA PRO A 86 15.26 -14.19 -15.65
C PRO A 86 15.61 -15.56 -15.05
N ASP A 87 16.74 -15.66 -14.36
CA ASP A 87 17.23 -16.89 -13.73
C ASP A 87 16.57 -17.20 -12.37
N ARG A 88 15.68 -16.32 -11.88
CA ARG A 88 14.95 -16.55 -10.61
C ARG A 88 13.70 -17.40 -10.75
N GLY A 89 13.34 -17.82 -11.96
CA GLY A 89 12.25 -18.77 -12.14
C GLY A 89 12.58 -20.12 -11.49
N ALA A 90 11.62 -20.69 -10.78
CA ALA A 90 11.84 -21.91 -10.02
C ALA A 90 10.75 -22.94 -10.33
N VAL A 91 11.16 -24.21 -10.43
CA VAL A 91 10.20 -25.31 -10.40
C VAL A 91 9.84 -25.56 -8.94
N THR A 92 8.58 -25.38 -8.59
CA THR A 92 8.05 -25.54 -7.25
C THR A 92 7.09 -26.72 -7.19
N ASP A 93 7.09 -27.42 -6.06
CA ASP A 93 6.17 -28.52 -5.79
C ASP A 93 5.11 -28.03 -4.79
N GLN A 94 3.89 -27.82 -5.29
CA GLN A 94 2.73 -27.51 -4.44
C GLN A 94 2.13 -28.80 -3.87
N ILE A 95 2.41 -29.06 -2.60
CA ILE A 95 1.88 -30.21 -1.87
C ILE A 95 0.38 -30.04 -1.63
N ARG A 96 -0.41 -30.92 -2.23
CA ARG A 96 -1.85 -31.04 -1.97
C ARG A 96 -2.14 -32.06 -0.87
N PHE A 97 -1.38 -33.15 -0.85
CA PHE A 97 -1.43 -34.13 0.23
C PHE A 97 -0.07 -34.82 0.36
N GLY A 98 0.41 -35.02 1.59
CA GLY A 98 1.55 -35.91 1.82
C GLY A 98 2.06 -35.91 3.24
N CYS A 99 3.13 -36.65 3.49
CA CYS A 99 3.63 -36.96 4.83
C CYS A 99 5.11 -36.63 4.99
N SER A 100 5.46 -36.07 6.15
CA SER A 100 6.84 -35.78 6.53
C SER A 100 7.15 -36.40 7.89
N ARG A 101 8.38 -36.90 8.06
CA ARG A 101 8.92 -37.21 9.40
C ARG A 101 9.39 -35.91 10.03
N TYR A 102 8.96 -35.66 11.26
CA TYR A 102 9.26 -34.44 11.99
C TYR A 102 9.95 -34.79 13.30
N HIS A 103 11.17 -34.30 13.49
CA HIS A 103 11.96 -34.57 14.68
C HIS A 103 12.12 -33.29 15.50
N TRP A 104 11.71 -33.33 16.77
CA TRP A 104 11.82 -32.21 17.68
C TRP A 104 12.11 -32.69 19.10
N ARG A 105 13.17 -32.13 19.70
CA ARG A 105 13.64 -32.47 21.07
C ARG A 105 13.76 -33.98 21.36
N GLY A 106 14.31 -34.74 20.42
CA GLY A 106 14.49 -36.19 20.59
C GLY A 106 13.21 -37.02 20.38
N THR A 107 12.09 -36.40 19.99
CA THR A 107 10.83 -37.09 19.70
C THR A 107 10.51 -37.01 18.22
N ASP A 108 10.10 -38.15 17.65
CA ASP A 108 9.63 -38.24 16.27
C ASP A 108 8.11 -38.16 16.18
N PHE A 109 7.66 -37.43 15.18
CA PHE A 109 6.27 -37.24 14.79
C PHE A 109 6.12 -37.52 13.30
N LEU A 110 4.90 -37.87 12.88
CA LEU A 110 4.51 -37.80 11.47
C LEU A 110 3.65 -36.55 11.29
N VAL A 111 3.96 -35.75 10.28
CA VAL A 111 3.19 -34.56 9.94
C VAL A 111 2.60 -34.75 8.56
N TYR A 112 1.27 -34.84 8.51
CA TYR A 112 0.52 -34.86 7.26
C TYR A 112 0.10 -33.46 6.87
N GLU A 113 0.25 -33.14 5.59
CA GLU A 113 -0.25 -31.90 4.98
C GLU A 113 -1.46 -32.25 4.12
N GLY A 114 -2.54 -31.47 4.22
CA GLY A 114 -3.72 -31.63 3.37
C GLY A 114 -4.25 -30.28 2.91
N GLN A 115 -4.41 -30.12 1.59
CA GLN A 115 -5.00 -28.94 0.96
C GLN A 115 -6.27 -29.34 0.22
N TYR A 116 -7.35 -28.60 0.46
CA TYR A 116 -8.63 -28.80 -0.20
C TYR A 116 -9.28 -27.47 -0.58
N THR A 117 -10.19 -27.51 -1.53
CA THR A 117 -10.98 -26.35 -1.94
C THR A 117 -12.08 -26.09 -0.89
N ALA A 118 -12.05 -24.91 -0.29
CA ALA A 118 -13.08 -24.43 0.62
C ALA A 118 -14.05 -23.50 -0.14
N LYS A 119 -15.08 -22.98 0.55
CA LYS A 119 -16.03 -22.02 -0.04
C LYS A 119 -15.35 -20.75 -0.58
N TRP A 120 -14.21 -20.37 0.01
CA TRP A 120 -13.45 -19.16 -0.35
C TRP A 120 -11.97 -19.50 -0.52
N GLY A 121 -11.61 -20.04 -1.69
CA GLY A 121 -10.23 -20.39 -2.02
C GLY A 121 -9.81 -21.78 -1.54
N THR A 122 -8.51 -21.98 -1.34
CA THR A 122 -7.96 -23.25 -0.85
C THR A 122 -7.57 -23.14 0.61
N LYS A 123 -7.92 -24.15 1.42
CA LYS A 123 -7.49 -24.25 2.81
C LYS A 123 -6.45 -25.35 2.96
N LYS A 124 -5.41 -25.07 3.74
CA LYS A 124 -4.35 -26.02 4.10
C LYS A 124 -4.46 -26.35 5.59
N LEU A 125 -4.33 -27.62 5.93
CA LEU A 125 -4.28 -28.11 7.31
C LEU A 125 -3.09 -29.04 7.49
N LEU A 126 -2.56 -29.05 8.72
CA LEU A 126 -1.50 -29.95 9.15
C LEU A 126 -2.09 -30.93 10.18
N TYR A 127 -1.66 -32.18 10.15
CA TYR A 127 -2.03 -33.19 11.13
C TYR A 127 -0.77 -33.78 11.74
N VAL A 128 -0.60 -33.63 13.05
CA VAL A 128 0.53 -34.16 13.80
C VAL A 128 0.12 -35.49 14.43
N LEU A 129 0.88 -36.53 14.13
CA LEU A 129 0.67 -37.88 14.62
C LEU A 129 1.84 -38.31 15.49
N HIS A 130 1.52 -38.92 16.63
CA HIS A 130 2.51 -39.50 17.53
C HIS A 130 1.96 -40.78 18.16
N HIS A 131 2.82 -41.79 18.35
CA HIS A 131 2.41 -43.03 19.01
C HIS A 131 1.88 -42.73 20.42
N ALA A 132 0.79 -43.39 20.81
CA ALA A 132 0.19 -43.18 22.13
C ALA A 132 -0.35 -44.49 22.69
N ASP A 133 -0.12 -44.74 23.98
CA ASP A 133 -0.67 -45.91 24.67
C ASP A 133 -2.20 -45.86 24.73
N ASN A 134 -2.77 -44.66 24.78
CA ASN A 134 -4.21 -44.42 24.63
C ASN A 134 -4.48 -43.39 23.50
N PRO A 135 -4.56 -43.83 22.24
CA PRO A 135 -4.74 -42.97 21.06
C PRO A 135 -6.03 -42.15 21.09
N LYS A 136 -7.06 -42.64 21.80
CA LYS A 136 -8.37 -41.98 21.94
C LYS A 136 -8.38 -40.88 23.00
N MET A 137 -7.29 -40.72 23.75
CA MET A 137 -7.17 -39.62 24.70
C MET A 137 -7.18 -38.29 23.97
N ARG A 138 -7.78 -37.26 24.60
CA ARG A 138 -7.96 -35.95 23.98
C ARG A 138 -6.65 -35.19 23.77
N THR A 139 -5.67 -35.43 24.64
CA THR A 139 -4.39 -34.72 24.69
C THR A 139 -3.24 -35.70 24.59
N ASN A 140 -2.10 -35.22 24.11
CA ASN A 140 -0.84 -35.93 24.12
C ASN A 140 0.26 -34.92 24.46
N ASP A 141 0.98 -35.15 25.56
CA ASP A 141 1.91 -34.15 26.11
C ASP A 141 3.03 -33.77 25.13
N ALA A 142 3.54 -34.72 24.35
CA ALA A 142 4.58 -34.46 23.35
C ALA A 142 4.06 -33.60 22.20
N VAL A 143 2.87 -33.92 21.66
CA VAL A 143 2.24 -33.14 20.59
C VAL A 143 1.85 -31.75 21.10
N ASP A 144 1.24 -31.66 22.28
CA ASP A 144 0.82 -30.41 22.89
C ASP A 144 2.03 -29.49 23.18
N ALA A 145 3.15 -30.05 23.63
CA ALA A 145 4.39 -29.30 23.84
C ALA A 145 4.94 -28.73 22.52
N LEU A 146 5.01 -29.54 21.47
CA LEU A 146 5.44 -29.11 20.13
C LEU A 146 4.54 -27.98 19.60
N LEU A 147 3.22 -28.18 19.60
CA LEU A 147 2.27 -27.19 19.08
C LEU A 147 2.27 -25.88 19.87
N ARG A 148 2.47 -25.93 21.20
CA ARG A 148 2.58 -24.72 22.02
C ARG A 148 3.85 -23.93 21.72
N GLU A 149 4.98 -24.61 21.52
CA GLU A 149 6.24 -23.93 21.22
C GLU A 149 6.25 -23.38 19.81
N CYS A 150 5.86 -24.19 18.82
CA CYS A 150 5.71 -23.77 17.44
C CYS A 150 4.69 -22.62 17.33
N GLY A 151 3.53 -22.71 18.00
CA GLY A 151 2.53 -21.64 17.98
C GLY A 151 3.01 -20.33 18.61
N LYS A 152 3.84 -20.39 19.66
CA LYS A 152 4.51 -19.19 20.20
C LYS A 152 5.47 -18.58 19.18
N TRP A 153 6.25 -19.41 18.50
CA TRP A 153 7.18 -18.96 17.47
C TRP A 153 6.45 -18.37 16.25
N SER A 154 5.38 -19.01 15.78
CA SER A 154 4.60 -18.55 14.61
C SER A 154 3.92 -17.20 14.84
N ARG A 155 3.59 -16.89 16.11
CA ARG A 155 3.02 -15.61 16.53
C ARG A 155 4.02 -14.46 16.43
N ASN A 156 5.32 -14.73 16.58
CA ASN A 156 6.36 -13.74 16.36
C ASN A 156 6.55 -13.50 14.85
N LEU A 157 6.94 -12.28 14.51
CA LEU A 157 7.33 -11.91 13.16
C LEU A 157 8.83 -12.17 12.99
N HIS A 158 9.21 -12.79 11.88
CA HIS A 158 10.60 -13.16 11.58
C HIS A 158 11.04 -12.38 10.33
N ASP A 159 11.32 -11.09 10.52
CA ASP A 159 11.66 -10.14 9.44
C ASP A 159 10.48 -9.98 8.45
N GLU A 160 9.31 -9.70 9.02
CA GLU A 160 8.02 -9.72 8.34
C GLU A 160 7.14 -8.57 8.83
N ILE A 161 6.27 -8.07 7.95
CA ILE A 161 5.18 -7.15 8.32
C ILE A 161 3.85 -7.84 8.02
N TYR A 162 2.89 -7.75 8.93
CA TYR A 162 1.54 -8.20 8.65
C TYR A 162 0.88 -7.24 7.65
N VAL A 163 0.39 -7.75 6.52
CA VAL A 163 -0.32 -6.97 5.50
C VAL A 163 -1.76 -7.47 5.44
N PHE A 164 -2.71 -6.55 5.57
CA PHE A 164 -4.12 -6.83 5.33
C PHE A 164 -4.50 -6.40 3.92
N ASP A 165 -4.84 -7.37 3.09
CA ASP A 165 -5.34 -7.18 1.72
C ASP A 165 -6.37 -8.29 1.41
N ASN A 166 -7.37 -8.00 0.57
CA ASN A 166 -8.40 -8.95 0.16
C ASN A 166 -9.02 -9.79 1.31
N THR A 167 -9.32 -9.15 2.45
CA THR A 167 -9.92 -9.76 3.68
C THR A 167 -9.02 -10.66 4.51
N GLN A 168 -7.74 -10.77 4.18
CA GLN A 168 -6.83 -11.70 4.82
C GLN A 168 -5.58 -10.99 5.32
N TRP A 169 -5.03 -11.52 6.42
CA TRP A 169 -3.73 -11.13 6.93
C TRP A 169 -2.67 -12.06 6.36
N THR A 170 -1.66 -11.51 5.71
CA THR A 170 -0.48 -12.24 5.26
C THR A 170 0.77 -11.67 5.92
N LYS A 171 1.81 -12.49 6.10
CA LYS A 171 3.13 -12.03 6.51
C LYS A 171 3.93 -11.70 5.26
N SER A 172 4.34 -10.44 5.09
CA SER A 172 5.10 -10.00 3.92
C SER A 172 6.55 -9.72 4.27
N LYS A 173 7.45 -10.58 3.77
CA LYS A 173 8.90 -10.33 3.77
C LYS A 173 9.31 -9.30 2.73
N GLU A 174 8.58 -9.21 1.63
CA GLU A 174 8.81 -8.22 0.58
C GLU A 174 8.62 -6.80 1.13
N LEU A 175 7.51 -6.54 1.82
CA LEU A 175 7.27 -5.25 2.45
C LEU A 175 8.30 -4.98 3.55
N TRP A 176 8.67 -5.99 4.34
CA TRP A 176 9.75 -5.86 5.32
C TRP A 176 11.06 -5.42 4.66
N LYS A 177 11.52 -6.06 3.59
CA LYS A 177 12.75 -5.66 2.86
C LYS A 177 12.71 -4.22 2.34
N SER A 178 11.52 -3.71 2.00
CA SER A 178 11.37 -2.31 1.58
C SER A 178 11.44 -1.30 2.73
N VAL A 179 11.31 -1.77 3.97
CA VAL A 179 11.32 -0.99 5.20
C VAL A 179 12.64 -1.14 5.94
N GLU A 180 13.22 -2.33 5.93
CA GLU A 180 14.52 -2.66 6.49
C GLU A 180 15.59 -1.70 5.94
N GLY A 181 16.38 -1.13 6.84
CA GLY A 181 17.38 -0.12 6.49
C GLY A 181 16.85 1.31 6.38
N SER A 182 15.54 1.56 6.48
CA SER A 182 15.01 2.92 6.54
C SER A 182 15.44 3.61 7.85
N SER A 183 16.29 4.64 7.77
CA SER A 183 16.68 5.44 8.93
C SER A 183 15.85 6.71 9.03
N TRP A 184 15.65 7.21 10.26
CA TRP A 184 15.19 8.58 10.44
C TRP A 184 16.17 9.60 9.88
N ASP A 185 17.45 9.28 9.76
CA ASP A 185 18.47 10.17 9.18
C ASP A 185 18.20 10.48 7.71
N ASP A 186 17.59 9.54 6.99
CA ASP A 186 17.17 9.71 5.58
C ASP A 186 15.87 10.50 5.43
N VAL A 187 15.19 10.81 6.54
CA VAL A 187 13.92 11.52 6.54
C VAL A 187 14.13 13.00 6.84
N ILE A 188 14.05 13.80 5.79
CA ILE A 188 14.14 15.26 5.86
C ILE A 188 12.75 15.84 6.15
N LEU A 189 12.62 16.44 7.33
CA LEU A 189 11.43 17.12 7.83
C LEU A 189 11.86 18.31 8.69
N GLU A 190 10.94 19.22 9.00
CA GLU A 190 11.16 20.24 10.02
C GLU A 190 11.62 19.57 11.33
N THR A 191 12.82 19.91 11.82
CA THR A 191 13.48 19.22 12.95
C THR A 191 12.57 19.11 14.17
N GLY A 192 11.88 20.20 14.53
CA GLY A 192 10.95 20.19 15.65
C GLY A 192 9.76 19.27 15.46
N MET A 193 9.25 19.12 14.23
CA MET A 193 8.16 18.20 13.91
C MET A 193 8.64 16.74 13.96
N LYS A 194 9.80 16.45 13.37
CA LYS A 194 10.43 15.12 13.36
C LYS A 194 10.62 14.59 14.78
N ASP A 195 11.27 15.38 15.64
CA ASP A 195 11.55 14.99 17.02
C ASP A 195 10.28 14.75 17.84
N ARG A 196 9.23 15.56 17.61
CA ARG A 196 7.94 15.38 18.28
C ARG A 196 7.26 14.08 17.84
N LEU A 197 7.27 13.78 16.54
CA LEU A 197 6.67 12.56 15.99
C LEU A 197 7.36 11.31 16.53
N ILE A 198 8.69 11.27 16.48
CA ILE A 198 9.50 10.16 17.01
C ILE A 198 9.18 9.96 18.49
N ARG A 199 9.28 11.04 19.27
CA ARG A 199 9.04 11.01 20.71
C ARG A 199 7.62 10.56 21.04
N ASP A 200 6.60 11.08 20.36
CA ASP A 200 5.20 10.71 20.64
C ASP A 200 4.95 9.22 20.44
N VAL A 201 5.57 8.61 19.42
CA VAL A 201 5.40 7.18 19.10
C VAL A 201 6.24 6.31 20.03
N GLU A 202 7.53 6.58 20.18
CA GLU A 202 8.42 5.76 21.02
C GLU A 202 8.04 5.85 22.49
N HIS A 203 7.78 7.06 22.98
CA HIS A 203 7.39 7.28 24.38
C HIS A 203 6.05 6.62 24.71
N PHE A 204 5.13 6.51 23.75
CA PHE A 204 3.88 5.79 23.97
C PHE A 204 4.14 4.34 24.37
N PHE A 205 5.07 3.65 23.71
CA PHE A 205 5.40 2.27 24.03
C PHE A 205 6.17 2.14 25.35
N ASP A 206 7.02 3.12 25.68
CA ASP A 206 7.80 3.14 26.93
C ASP A 206 6.94 3.44 28.18
N THR A 207 5.76 4.02 28.01
CA THR A 207 4.95 4.53 29.14
C THR A 207 3.78 3.65 29.55
N ARG A 208 3.76 2.38 29.17
CA ARG A 208 2.71 1.40 29.55
C ARG A 208 2.32 1.48 31.04
N GLU A 209 3.30 1.46 31.94
CA GLU A 209 3.05 1.50 33.39
C GLU A 209 2.51 2.83 33.89
N LEU A 210 2.76 3.94 33.19
CA LEU A 210 2.15 5.23 33.52
C LEU A 210 0.65 5.21 33.20
N TYR A 211 0.27 4.68 32.04
CA TYR A 211 -1.13 4.52 31.65
C TYR A 211 -1.88 3.61 32.64
N ARG A 212 -1.27 2.47 32.99
CA ARG A 212 -1.81 1.53 33.97
C ARG A 212 -2.05 2.18 35.33
N ARG A 213 -1.06 2.89 35.88
CA ARG A 213 -1.17 3.58 37.18
C ARG A 213 -2.19 4.72 37.17
N SER A 214 -2.38 5.37 36.03
CA SER A 214 -3.31 6.49 35.88
C SER A 214 -4.74 6.04 35.56
N ASN A 215 -4.98 4.72 35.40
CA ASN A 215 -6.25 4.16 34.95
C ASN A 215 -6.77 4.78 33.63
N VAL A 216 -5.85 5.09 32.72
CA VAL A 216 -6.13 5.65 31.40
C VAL A 216 -5.91 4.56 30.35
N PRO A 217 -6.80 4.41 29.34
CA PRO A 217 -6.59 3.44 28.26
C PRO A 217 -5.26 3.67 27.55
N TRP A 218 -4.40 2.65 27.52
CA TRP A 218 -3.13 2.68 26.78
C TRP A 218 -3.36 2.47 25.29
N LYS A 219 -3.92 3.48 24.63
CA LYS A 219 -4.12 3.53 23.18
C LYS A 219 -3.82 4.94 22.66
N ARG A 220 -3.38 5.05 21.41
CA ARG A 220 -3.04 6.34 20.77
C ARG A 220 -3.40 6.31 19.29
N GLY A 221 -3.83 7.44 18.72
CA GLY A 221 -3.95 7.60 17.28
C GLY A 221 -3.20 8.83 16.78
N VAL A 222 -2.44 8.64 15.71
CA VAL A 222 -1.65 9.67 15.03
C VAL A 222 -2.13 9.82 13.59
N ILE A 223 -2.39 11.04 13.11
CA ILE A 223 -2.65 11.32 11.70
C ILE A 223 -1.47 12.09 11.10
N LEU A 224 -0.93 11.58 10.02
CA LEU A 224 0.00 12.27 9.13
C LEU A 224 -0.79 12.82 7.95
N HIS A 225 -0.91 14.13 7.82
CA HIS A 225 -1.67 14.75 6.73
C HIS A 225 -0.88 15.83 6.01
N GLY A 226 -1.25 16.11 4.76
CA GLY A 226 -0.66 17.21 3.98
C GLY A 226 -0.44 16.83 2.53
N VAL A 227 0.23 17.70 1.79
CA VAL A 227 0.37 17.60 0.33
C VAL A 227 1.07 16.28 -0.06
N PRO A 228 0.64 15.60 -1.14
CA PRO A 228 1.31 14.40 -1.65
C PRO A 228 2.81 14.62 -1.89
N GLY A 229 3.61 13.55 -1.73
CA GLY A 229 5.04 13.59 -2.05
C GLY A 229 5.93 14.29 -1.03
N ASN A 230 5.48 14.54 0.20
CA ASN A 230 6.26 15.23 1.25
C ASN A 230 6.69 14.32 2.42
N GLY A 231 6.89 13.01 2.18
CA GLY A 231 7.54 12.14 3.17
C GLY A 231 6.65 11.45 4.21
N LYS A 232 5.31 11.47 4.06
CA LYS A 232 4.39 10.73 4.95
C LYS A 232 4.70 9.23 5.00
N THR A 233 4.71 8.57 3.85
CA THR A 233 4.99 7.12 3.74
C THR A 233 6.41 6.78 4.17
N VAL A 234 7.42 7.59 3.80
CA VAL A 234 8.81 7.36 4.23
C VAL A 234 8.95 7.47 5.76
N SER A 235 8.24 8.40 6.40
CA SER A 235 8.20 8.52 7.87
C SER A 235 7.57 7.29 8.52
N ILE A 236 6.52 6.71 7.91
CA ILE A 236 5.92 5.45 8.39
C ILE A 236 6.93 4.30 8.29
N ARG A 237 7.69 4.19 7.18
CA ARG A 237 8.73 3.17 7.04
C ARG A 237 9.81 3.32 8.10
N ALA A 238 10.32 4.53 8.32
CA ALA A 238 11.30 4.81 9.37
C ALA A 238 10.77 4.49 10.78
N LEU A 239 9.49 4.77 11.06
CA LEU A 239 8.83 4.37 12.30
C LEU A 239 8.79 2.85 12.47
N ILE A 240 8.36 2.11 11.44
CA ILE A 240 8.28 0.64 11.51
C ILE A 240 9.68 0.06 11.77
N ASN A 241 10.70 0.52 11.04
CA ASN A 241 12.07 0.05 11.21
C ASN A 241 12.63 0.39 12.60
N SER A 242 12.45 1.62 13.09
CA SER A 242 12.87 2.03 14.44
C SER A 242 12.22 1.16 15.52
N LEU A 243 10.90 0.93 15.40
CA LEU A 243 10.13 0.15 16.35
C LEU A 243 10.51 -1.34 16.36
N ALA A 244 10.89 -1.90 15.22
CA ALA A 244 11.37 -3.27 15.11
C ALA A 244 12.79 -3.43 15.69
N GLY A 245 13.62 -2.38 15.66
CA GLY A 245 14.98 -2.38 16.23
C GLY A 245 15.07 -2.15 17.74
N ARG A 246 13.94 -2.00 18.45
CA ARG A 246 13.90 -1.83 19.91
C ARG A 246 14.29 -3.11 20.66
N GLU A 247 14.67 -2.98 21.93
CA GLU A 247 14.93 -4.15 22.82
C GLU A 247 13.70 -5.05 22.97
N GLU A 248 12.51 -4.45 23.06
CA GLU A 248 11.22 -5.13 22.87
C GLU A 248 10.64 -4.67 21.52
N PRO A 249 10.84 -5.46 20.44
CA PRO A 249 10.35 -5.12 19.11
C PRO A 249 8.84 -4.97 19.08
N ILE A 250 8.36 -3.89 18.43
CA ILE A 250 6.93 -3.65 18.26
C ILE A 250 6.51 -4.05 16.83
N PRO A 251 5.65 -5.08 16.67
CA PRO A 251 5.20 -5.52 15.36
C PRO A 251 4.36 -4.45 14.66
N ALA A 252 4.56 -4.34 13.34
CA ALA A 252 3.75 -3.49 12.47
C ALA A 252 2.68 -4.31 11.72
N LEU A 253 1.47 -3.77 11.68
CA LEU A 253 0.33 -4.28 10.93
C LEU A 253 -0.07 -3.21 9.92
N TYR A 254 0.12 -3.49 8.64
CA TYR A 254 -0.14 -2.60 7.52
C TYR A 254 -1.47 -2.93 6.85
N VAL A 255 -2.41 -1.98 6.82
CA VAL A 255 -3.69 -2.13 6.13
C VAL A 255 -3.61 -1.47 4.76
N LYS A 256 -3.61 -2.30 3.71
CA LYS A 256 -3.50 -1.82 2.33
C LYS A 256 -4.85 -1.41 1.75
N SER A 257 -5.91 -2.18 2.01
CA SER A 257 -7.25 -1.91 1.51
C SER A 257 -8.35 -2.55 2.37
N LEU A 258 -9.55 -1.96 2.33
CA LEU A 258 -10.78 -2.53 2.87
C LEU A 258 -11.75 -3.03 1.79
N ASP A 259 -11.42 -2.83 0.51
CA ASP A 259 -12.28 -3.19 -0.60
C ASP A 259 -12.23 -4.70 -0.82
N SER A 260 -13.38 -5.35 -0.65
CA SER A 260 -13.48 -6.79 -0.78
C SER A 260 -14.91 -7.32 -0.86
N CYS A 261 -15.05 -8.52 -1.42
CA CYS A 261 -16.31 -9.22 -1.59
C CYS A 261 -16.98 -9.67 -0.27
N ALA A 262 -16.24 -9.76 0.85
CA ALA A 262 -16.78 -10.24 2.13
C ALA A 262 -17.47 -9.15 2.97
N GLY A 263 -17.41 -7.88 2.52
CA GLY A 263 -18.06 -6.73 3.15
C GLY A 263 -17.20 -6.02 4.20
N HIS A 264 -17.20 -4.69 4.14
CA HIS A 264 -16.29 -3.84 4.92
C HIS A 264 -16.36 -4.01 6.45
N LYS A 265 -17.54 -4.32 7.01
CA LYS A 265 -17.69 -4.56 8.45
C LYS A 265 -16.80 -5.70 8.91
N TRP A 266 -16.77 -6.79 8.16
CA TRP A 266 -16.00 -7.97 8.52
C TRP A 266 -14.50 -7.67 8.48
N SER A 267 -14.04 -7.04 7.41
CA SER A 267 -12.64 -6.63 7.26
C SER A 267 -12.15 -5.76 8.42
N ILE A 268 -12.93 -4.75 8.81
CA ILE A 268 -12.59 -3.86 9.94
C ILE A 268 -12.49 -4.67 11.25
N GLN A 269 -13.42 -5.59 11.50
CA GLN A 269 -13.36 -6.47 12.68
C GLN A 269 -12.12 -7.37 12.69
N GLN A 270 -11.69 -7.88 11.53
CA GLN A 270 -10.44 -8.64 11.41
C GLN A 270 -9.20 -7.82 11.62
N ILE A 271 -9.19 -6.58 11.14
CA ILE A 271 -8.05 -5.71 11.32
C ILE A 271 -7.82 -5.46 12.80
N PHE A 272 -8.85 -5.00 13.50
CA PHE A 272 -8.74 -4.71 14.93
C PHE A 272 -8.63 -5.98 15.78
N GLY A 273 -9.25 -7.08 15.38
CA GLY A 273 -9.07 -8.39 16.03
C GLY A 273 -7.61 -8.85 16.00
N LYS A 274 -6.95 -8.74 14.85
CA LYS A 274 -5.52 -9.05 14.73
C LYS A 274 -4.66 -8.08 15.52
N ALA A 275 -4.92 -6.78 15.45
CA ALA A 275 -4.17 -5.78 16.21
C ALA A 275 -4.24 -6.02 17.72
N ARG A 276 -5.43 -6.29 18.27
CA ARG A 276 -5.61 -6.69 19.68
C ARG A 276 -4.84 -7.96 20.01
N SER A 277 -4.84 -8.94 19.10
CA SER A 277 -4.07 -10.16 19.29
C SER A 277 -2.56 -9.93 19.20
N MET A 278 -2.07 -8.85 18.58
CA MET A 278 -0.65 -8.57 18.38
C MET A 278 -0.14 -7.46 19.32
N ALA A 279 -0.99 -6.89 20.18
CA ALA A 279 -0.61 -5.82 21.08
C ALA A 279 0.53 -6.24 22.02
N PRO A 280 1.52 -5.35 22.29
CA PRO A 280 1.62 -3.98 21.77
C PRO A 280 2.02 -3.94 20.28
N CYS A 281 1.38 -3.08 19.47
CA CYS A 281 1.63 -3.03 18.04
C CYS A 281 1.41 -1.64 17.42
N LEU A 282 2.05 -1.41 16.27
CA LEU A 282 1.76 -0.29 15.37
C LEU A 282 0.77 -0.72 14.29
N LEU A 283 -0.43 -0.12 14.26
CA LEU A 283 -1.45 -0.37 13.25
C LEU A 283 -1.47 0.79 12.23
N VAL A 284 -1.04 0.51 11.01
CA VAL A 284 -0.85 1.48 9.93
C VAL A 284 -2.02 1.46 8.96
N PHE A 285 -2.61 2.62 8.72
CA PHE A 285 -3.60 2.87 7.69
C PHE A 285 -3.05 3.91 6.71
N GLU A 286 -2.62 3.51 5.53
CA GLU A 286 -2.27 4.48 4.49
C GLU A 286 -3.50 4.93 3.70
N ASP A 287 -3.51 6.20 3.29
CA ASP A 287 -4.63 6.82 2.59
C ASP A 287 -5.98 6.58 3.29
N LEU A 288 -6.05 6.98 4.57
CA LEU A 288 -7.20 6.76 5.45
C LEU A 288 -8.51 7.28 4.86
N ASP A 289 -8.45 8.31 4.00
CA ASP A 289 -9.61 8.85 3.28
C ASP A 289 -10.16 7.93 2.19
N SER A 290 -9.33 7.02 1.65
CA SER A 290 -9.77 5.93 0.79
C SER A 290 -10.40 4.78 1.59
N ILE A 291 -9.85 4.50 2.78
CA ILE A 291 -10.27 3.41 3.67
C ILE A 291 -11.60 3.74 4.36
N VAL A 292 -11.73 4.96 4.90
CA VAL A 292 -12.85 5.36 5.77
C VAL A 292 -13.84 6.25 5.02
N GLY A 293 -14.67 5.63 4.19
CA GLY A 293 -15.78 6.27 3.49
C GLY A 293 -17.11 6.22 4.25
N PRO A 294 -18.19 6.79 3.68
CA PRO A 294 -19.51 6.86 4.33
C PRO A 294 -20.08 5.51 4.79
N LYS A 295 -19.83 4.43 4.03
CA LYS A 295 -20.33 3.08 4.33
C LYS A 295 -19.50 2.35 5.41
N THR A 296 -18.22 2.70 5.56
CA THR A 296 -17.28 2.00 6.46
C THR A 296 -17.08 2.74 7.77
N ARG A 297 -17.31 4.06 7.79
CA ARG A 297 -17.14 4.97 8.93
C ARG A 297 -17.70 4.43 10.24
N SER A 298 -18.99 4.07 10.28
CA SER A 298 -19.63 3.65 11.53
C SER A 298 -18.97 2.40 12.12
N TYR A 299 -18.59 1.45 11.26
CA TYR A 299 -17.89 0.23 11.70
C TYR A 299 -16.48 0.53 12.19
N PHE A 300 -15.75 1.39 11.47
CA PHE A 300 -14.40 1.81 11.85
C PHE A 300 -14.40 2.52 13.21
N LEU A 301 -15.29 3.51 13.39
CA LEU A 301 -15.42 4.24 14.65
C LEU A 301 -15.83 3.33 15.81
N ASN A 302 -16.69 2.33 15.56
CA ASN A 302 -17.08 1.36 16.57
C ASN A 302 -15.91 0.47 17.02
N GLU A 303 -14.95 0.15 16.15
CA GLU A 303 -13.76 -0.58 16.59
C GLU A 303 -12.76 0.32 17.31
N VAL A 304 -12.63 1.61 16.93
CA VAL A 304 -11.71 2.55 17.59
C VAL A 304 -12.16 2.94 19.01
N ASP A 305 -13.48 3.17 19.19
CA ASP A 305 -14.11 3.62 20.45
C ASP A 305 -14.88 2.52 21.18
N GLY A 306 -14.92 1.31 20.63
CA GLY A 306 -15.80 0.24 21.11
C GLY A 306 -15.52 -0.23 22.52
N LEU A 307 -16.37 -1.15 22.98
CA LEU A 307 -16.22 -1.82 24.28
C LEU A 307 -15.00 -2.76 24.32
N SER A 308 -14.51 -3.21 23.16
CA SER A 308 -13.32 -4.04 23.05
C SER A 308 -12.08 -3.23 23.43
N SER A 309 -11.24 -3.77 24.33
CA SER A 309 -10.00 -3.10 24.73
C SER A 309 -9.01 -3.05 23.56
N ASN A 310 -8.59 -1.85 23.18
CA ASN A 310 -7.51 -1.59 22.22
C ASN A 310 -6.20 -1.24 22.94
N GLU A 311 -5.99 -1.81 24.13
CA GLU A 311 -4.78 -1.61 24.94
C GLU A 311 -3.52 -2.06 24.17
N GLY A 312 -2.48 -1.22 24.20
CA GLY A 312 -1.21 -1.43 23.52
C GLY A 312 -1.22 -1.12 22.02
N ILE A 313 -2.32 -0.62 21.46
CA ILE A 313 -2.42 -0.29 20.03
C ILE A 313 -2.12 1.19 19.82
N LEU A 314 -1.09 1.48 19.02
CA LEU A 314 -0.90 2.79 18.40
C LEU A 314 -1.36 2.72 16.95
N MET A 315 -2.36 3.53 16.58
CA MET A 315 -2.81 3.65 15.21
C MET A 315 -2.10 4.83 14.54
N ILE A 316 -1.61 4.64 13.32
CA ILE A 316 -1.11 5.73 12.48
C ILE A 316 -1.85 5.73 11.16
N GLY A 317 -2.42 6.88 10.82
CA GLY A 317 -3.16 7.10 9.57
C GLY A 317 -2.45 8.12 8.70
N SER A 318 -2.22 7.84 7.42
CA SER A 318 -1.81 8.88 6.45
C SER A 318 -3.03 9.37 5.66
N THR A 319 -3.04 10.64 5.25
CA THR A 319 -4.05 11.17 4.30
C THR A 319 -3.50 12.37 3.55
N ASN A 320 -3.95 12.57 2.31
CA ASN A 320 -3.67 13.80 1.57
C ASN A 320 -4.73 14.90 1.82
N TYR A 321 -5.91 14.51 2.31
CA TYR A 321 -7.09 15.36 2.39
C TYR A 321 -7.74 15.24 3.77
N LEU A 322 -7.17 15.93 4.77
CA LEU A 322 -7.68 15.87 6.15
C LEU A 322 -9.15 16.28 6.26
N GLU A 323 -9.60 17.18 5.39
CA GLU A 323 -10.97 17.68 5.30
C GLU A 323 -11.98 16.67 4.76
N ARG A 324 -11.51 15.63 4.02
CA ARG A 324 -12.35 14.52 3.56
C ARG A 324 -12.61 13.51 4.68
N LEU A 325 -11.74 13.46 5.68
CA LEU A 325 -11.95 12.60 6.84
C LEU A 325 -13.10 13.11 7.71
N ASP A 326 -13.85 12.17 8.25
CA ASP A 326 -14.95 12.48 9.13
C ASP A 326 -14.49 13.27 10.37
N LYS A 327 -15.23 14.33 10.72
CA LYS A 327 -14.93 15.19 11.87
C LYS A 327 -14.84 14.41 13.18
N ALA A 328 -15.55 13.29 13.30
CA ALA A 328 -15.49 12.48 14.49
C ALA A 328 -14.15 11.71 14.59
N ILE A 329 -13.44 11.46 13.49
CA ILE A 329 -12.08 10.88 13.50
C ILE A 329 -11.06 11.95 13.91
N THR A 330 -11.17 13.15 13.34
CA THR A 330 -10.15 14.22 13.47
C THR A 330 -10.32 15.12 14.69
N LYS A 331 -11.56 15.34 15.17
CA LYS A 331 -11.84 16.31 16.23
C LYS A 331 -12.17 15.69 17.58
N ARG A 332 -12.46 14.39 17.64
CA ARG A 332 -12.85 13.75 18.90
C ARG A 332 -11.60 13.22 19.62
N PRO A 333 -11.32 13.68 20.84
CA PRO A 333 -10.21 13.15 21.64
C PRO A 333 -10.33 11.63 21.82
N SER A 334 -9.19 10.96 22.04
CA SER A 334 -9.04 9.50 22.22
C SER A 334 -9.17 8.59 20.98
N ARG A 335 -9.43 9.16 19.80
CA ARG A 335 -9.36 8.44 18.51
C ARG A 335 -8.01 8.67 17.86
N PHE A 336 -7.90 9.76 17.11
CA PHE A 336 -6.65 10.30 16.60
C PHE A 336 -6.37 11.62 17.30
N ASP A 337 -5.67 11.53 18.42
CA ASP A 337 -5.40 12.62 19.34
C ASP A 337 -4.15 13.44 18.97
N ARG A 338 -3.32 12.95 18.03
CA ARG A 338 -2.17 13.67 17.48
C ARG A 338 -2.30 13.86 15.98
N THR A 339 -1.99 15.05 15.48
CA THR A 339 -1.97 15.38 14.05
C THR A 339 -0.65 16.05 13.68
N TYR A 340 -0.07 15.60 12.57
CA TYR A 340 1.20 16.06 12.04
C TYR A 340 0.99 16.53 10.60
N HIS A 341 1.26 17.81 10.35
CA HIS A 341 1.05 18.45 9.05
C HIS A 341 2.34 18.48 8.22
N PHE A 342 2.41 17.64 7.21
CA PHE A 342 3.48 17.57 6.22
C PHE A 342 3.25 18.63 5.14
N LYS A 343 3.87 19.79 5.34
CA LYS A 343 3.83 20.92 4.41
C LYS A 343 4.82 20.71 3.27
N LEU A 344 4.77 21.60 2.28
CA LEU A 344 5.85 21.75 1.32
C LEU A 344 7.15 22.11 2.06
N PRO A 345 8.31 21.60 1.59
CA PRO A 345 9.60 21.89 2.20
C PRO A 345 9.92 23.38 2.13
N ASP A 346 10.36 23.95 3.26
CA ASP A 346 10.95 25.28 3.30
C ASP A 346 12.35 25.29 2.67
N GLU A 347 12.96 26.47 2.54
CA GLU A 347 14.28 26.60 1.90
C GLU A 347 15.35 25.73 2.58
N ASN A 348 15.33 25.63 3.92
CA ASN A 348 16.27 24.80 4.67
C ASN A 348 16.08 23.31 4.38
N ALA A 349 14.83 22.84 4.30
CA ALA A 349 14.52 21.46 3.96
C ALA A 349 14.89 21.14 2.50
N ARG A 350 14.72 22.08 1.57
CA ARG A 350 15.15 21.91 0.17
C ARG A 350 16.68 21.87 0.05
N LEU A 351 17.39 22.71 0.82
CA LEU A 351 18.85 22.67 0.91
C LEU A 351 19.33 21.32 1.47
N ALA A 352 18.76 20.86 2.58
CA ALA A 352 19.08 19.55 3.15
C ALA A 352 18.83 18.41 2.15
N TYR A 353 17.76 18.51 1.35
CA TYR A 353 17.45 17.55 0.30
C TYR A 353 18.47 17.57 -0.84
N ALA A 354 18.93 18.75 -1.25
CA ALA A 354 20.00 18.87 -2.24
C ALA A 354 21.32 18.31 -1.73
N LEU A 355 21.68 18.56 -0.47
CA LEU A 355 22.87 17.97 0.18
C LEU A 355 22.78 16.44 0.28
N TYR A 356 21.59 15.91 0.59
CA TYR A 356 21.35 14.47 0.59
C TYR A 356 21.62 13.85 -0.79
N TRP A 357 21.13 14.48 -1.86
CA TRP A 357 21.41 14.02 -3.22
C TRP A 357 22.89 14.16 -3.58
N ARG A 358 23.56 15.24 -3.19
CA ARG A 358 25.00 15.40 -3.36
C ARG A 358 25.78 14.23 -2.75
N GLY A 359 25.47 13.84 -1.51
CA GLY A 359 26.13 12.70 -0.86
C GLY A 359 25.92 11.36 -1.55
N LYS A 360 24.86 11.19 -2.35
CA LYS A 360 24.66 9.98 -3.17
C LYS A 360 25.53 9.94 -4.41
N PHE A 361 26.10 11.07 -4.82
CA PHE A 361 26.95 11.21 -6.01
C PHE A 361 28.42 11.40 -5.68
N ASP A 362 28.77 11.44 -4.40
CA ASP A 362 30.14 11.41 -3.93
C ASP A 362 30.65 9.95 -4.04
N THR A 363 30.79 9.47 -5.26
CA THR A 363 31.32 8.15 -5.61
C THR A 363 32.74 8.28 -6.16
N ASP A 364 33.57 7.25 -5.99
CA ASP A 364 35.00 7.24 -6.37
C ASP A 364 35.26 7.56 -7.86
N GLU A 365 34.22 7.50 -8.70
CA GLU A 365 34.20 8.07 -10.05
C GLU A 365 33.45 9.40 -9.98
N GLU A 366 34.16 10.54 -9.97
CA GLU A 366 33.57 11.88 -10.06
C GLU A 366 32.92 12.08 -11.45
N VAL A 367 31.74 11.48 -11.67
CA VAL A 367 31.01 11.58 -12.94
C VAL A 367 30.37 12.97 -13.10
N VAL A 368 30.09 13.67 -12.01
CA VAL A 368 29.40 14.98 -12.02
C VAL A 368 29.97 15.92 -10.95
N ASP A 369 30.44 17.10 -11.36
CA ASP A 369 30.82 18.19 -10.44
C ASP A 369 29.56 18.75 -9.74
N PHE A 370 29.38 18.42 -8.46
CA PHE A 370 28.23 18.87 -7.65
C PHE A 370 28.68 19.64 -6.39
N PRO A 371 29.10 20.91 -6.54
CA PRO A 371 29.57 21.72 -5.43
C PRO A 371 28.42 22.18 -4.52
N GLU A 372 28.75 22.47 -3.25
CA GLU A 372 27.77 22.89 -2.24
C GLU A 372 26.97 24.14 -2.62
N GLY A 373 27.61 25.06 -3.37
CA GLY A 373 26.94 26.27 -3.85
C GLY A 373 25.78 25.98 -4.81
N VAL A 374 25.82 24.87 -5.57
CA VAL A 374 24.69 24.43 -6.40
C VAL A 374 23.51 24.05 -5.51
N CYS A 375 23.73 23.35 -4.39
CA CYS A 375 22.67 22.99 -3.45
C CYS A 375 21.92 24.23 -2.92
N SER A 376 22.66 25.30 -2.62
CA SER A 376 22.10 26.58 -2.18
C SER A 376 21.25 27.26 -3.25
N ILE A 377 21.66 27.18 -4.52
CA ILE A 377 20.89 27.72 -5.64
C ILE A 377 19.62 26.89 -5.86
N VAL A 378 19.73 25.55 -5.87
CA VAL A 378 18.58 24.63 -5.99
C VAL A 378 17.53 24.95 -4.93
N ALA A 379 17.93 25.13 -3.67
CA ALA A 379 17.01 25.45 -2.58
C ALA A 379 16.20 26.73 -2.84
N LYS A 380 16.80 27.76 -3.44
CA LYS A 380 16.14 29.04 -3.75
C LYS A 380 15.18 28.93 -4.94
N ILE A 381 15.59 28.26 -6.01
CA ILE A 381 14.82 28.23 -7.26
C ILE A 381 13.66 27.23 -7.25
N THR A 382 13.66 26.29 -6.30
CA THR A 382 12.65 25.22 -6.19
C THR A 382 11.53 25.54 -5.19
N GLU A 383 11.23 26.83 -4.96
CA GLU A 383 10.11 27.22 -4.10
C GLU A 383 8.78 26.62 -4.60
N GLY A 384 8.05 25.99 -3.69
CA GLY A 384 6.77 25.34 -3.99
C GLY A 384 6.88 23.89 -4.48
N PHE A 385 8.09 23.35 -4.66
CA PHE A 385 8.27 21.94 -5.02
C PHE A 385 8.03 21.05 -3.80
N SER A 386 7.37 19.91 -4.00
CA SER A 386 7.37 18.82 -3.01
C SER A 386 8.67 18.03 -3.08
N PHE A 387 8.97 17.19 -2.08
CA PHE A 387 10.13 16.28 -2.18
C PHE A 387 10.03 15.31 -3.36
N ALA A 388 8.82 14.95 -3.81
CA ALA A 388 8.65 14.17 -5.03
C ALA A 388 9.08 14.95 -6.29
N TYR A 389 8.73 16.23 -6.40
CA TYR A 389 9.18 17.09 -7.50
C TYR A 389 10.69 17.35 -7.44
N LEU A 390 11.26 17.53 -6.24
CA LEU A 390 12.71 17.65 -6.08
C LEU A 390 13.44 16.36 -6.48
N LYS A 391 12.90 15.20 -6.11
CA LYS A 391 13.41 13.90 -6.55
C LYS A 391 13.42 13.79 -8.08
N GLU A 392 12.30 14.15 -8.72
CA GLU A 392 12.19 14.14 -10.18
C GLU A 392 13.20 15.10 -10.82
N LEU A 393 13.35 16.31 -10.26
CA LEU A 393 14.32 17.29 -10.74
C LEU A 393 15.75 16.71 -10.76
N PHE A 394 16.18 16.07 -9.69
CA PHE A 394 17.51 15.44 -9.64
C PHE A 394 17.62 14.28 -10.63
N ILE A 395 16.65 13.36 -10.67
CA ILE A 395 16.67 12.20 -11.59
C ILE A 395 16.71 12.66 -13.05
N ALA A 396 15.81 13.56 -13.45
CA ALA A 396 15.73 14.08 -14.81
C ALA A 396 17.03 14.80 -15.21
N SER A 397 17.60 15.59 -14.30
CA SER A 397 18.86 16.29 -14.57
C SER A 397 20.03 15.32 -14.80
N LEU A 398 20.09 14.23 -14.03
CA LEU A 398 21.13 13.23 -14.16
C LEU A 398 20.98 12.40 -15.43
N LEU A 399 19.75 11.99 -15.77
CA LEU A 399 19.49 11.29 -17.02
C LEU A 399 19.82 12.16 -18.23
N ALA A 400 19.55 13.47 -18.16
CA ALA A 400 19.92 14.41 -19.21
C ALA A 400 21.44 14.57 -19.34
N LEU A 401 22.20 14.52 -18.24
CA LEU A 401 23.66 14.51 -18.26
C LEU A 401 24.20 13.19 -18.82
N ALA A 402 23.68 12.04 -18.36
CA ALA A 402 24.16 10.72 -18.78
C ALA A 402 23.77 10.35 -20.22
N ALA A 403 22.67 10.90 -20.76
CA ALA A 403 22.25 10.70 -22.14
C ALA A 403 23.14 11.43 -23.16
N ARG A 404 23.95 12.40 -22.70
CA ARG A 404 24.90 13.14 -23.52
C ARG A 404 26.25 12.45 -23.40
N GLY A 405 26.70 11.82 -24.49
CA GLY A 405 28.03 11.20 -24.54
C GLY A 405 29.16 12.24 -24.42
N ASP A 406 30.39 11.78 -24.20
CA ASP A 406 31.60 12.59 -23.89
C ASP A 406 31.94 13.75 -24.88
N ASP A 407 31.21 13.94 -25.97
CA ASP A 407 31.57 14.82 -27.10
C ASP A 407 30.73 16.11 -27.26
N GLU A 408 29.73 16.41 -26.41
CA GLU A 408 28.88 17.62 -26.54
C GLU A 408 29.06 18.64 -25.39
N ASP A 409 29.29 19.91 -25.74
CA ASP A 409 29.49 21.02 -24.79
C ASP A 409 28.19 21.35 -24.03
N PRO A 410 28.15 21.18 -22.69
CA PRO A 410 26.93 21.29 -21.89
C PRO A 410 26.31 22.70 -21.87
N VAL A 411 27.05 23.74 -22.27
CA VAL A 411 26.59 25.13 -22.18
C VAL A 411 25.99 25.64 -23.51
N ALA A 412 26.37 25.07 -24.64
CA ALA A 412 26.03 25.63 -25.96
C ALA A 412 24.54 25.49 -26.33
N ASP A 413 23.94 24.30 -26.14
CA ASP A 413 22.58 24.03 -26.60
C ASP A 413 21.49 24.64 -25.70
N PHE A 414 21.74 24.77 -24.40
CA PHE A 414 20.76 25.33 -23.46
C PHE A 414 20.66 26.86 -23.55
N VAL A 415 21.77 27.53 -23.91
CA VAL A 415 21.75 28.97 -24.19
C VAL A 415 20.88 29.25 -25.42
N GLU A 416 20.85 28.35 -26.42
CA GLU A 416 19.92 28.48 -27.56
C GLU A 416 18.46 28.26 -27.15
N GLU A 417 18.14 27.23 -26.35
CA GLU A 417 16.75 26.93 -25.99
C GLU A 417 16.12 28.00 -25.06
N ILE A 418 16.92 28.61 -24.18
CA ILE A 418 16.51 29.76 -23.34
C ILE A 418 16.39 31.04 -24.19
N SER A 419 17.23 31.20 -25.23
CA SER A 419 17.19 32.35 -26.14
C SER A 419 16.00 32.30 -27.11
N VAL A 420 15.59 31.13 -27.57
CA VAL A 420 14.43 30.95 -28.47
C VAL A 420 13.10 31.29 -27.75
N GLY A 421 13.04 31.14 -26.42
CA GLY A 421 11.90 31.57 -25.60
C GLY A 421 11.69 33.10 -25.52
N LYS A 422 12.63 33.92 -25.98
CA LYS A 422 12.56 35.40 -25.93
C LYS A 422 12.12 36.07 -27.26
N SER A 423 11.79 35.35 -28.34
CA SER A 423 11.44 36.02 -29.61
C SER A 423 10.31 35.37 -30.42
N SER A 424 9.11 35.98 -30.38
CA SER A 424 8.30 36.36 -31.55
C SER A 424 6.85 36.72 -31.16
N VAL A 425 6.61 37.99 -30.87
CA VAL A 425 5.30 38.61 -31.13
C VAL A 425 5.57 39.82 -32.00
N THR A 426 5.44 39.65 -33.31
CA THR A 426 5.33 40.76 -34.26
C THR A 426 3.84 41.09 -34.47
N PRO A 427 3.43 42.36 -34.39
CA PRO A 427 2.06 42.75 -34.73
C PRO A 427 1.89 42.78 -36.25
N SER A 428 1.01 41.95 -36.80
CA SER A 428 0.60 42.08 -38.20
C SER A 428 -0.33 43.29 -38.36
N GLU A 429 0.14 44.25 -39.14
CA GLU A 429 -0.65 45.32 -39.75
C GLU A 429 -1.71 44.71 -40.68
N VAL A 430 -2.96 45.15 -40.54
CA VAL A 430 -4.02 44.92 -41.54
C VAL A 430 -4.49 46.27 -42.04
N GLY A 431 -4.37 46.47 -43.34
CA GLY A 431 -4.62 47.73 -44.03
C GLY A 431 -6.09 48.17 -44.06
N SER A 432 -6.24 49.50 -43.99
CA SER A 432 -7.26 50.35 -44.64
C SER A 432 -7.47 49.94 -46.12
N GLU A 433 -8.63 49.98 -46.78
CA GLU A 433 -9.89 50.74 -46.71
C GLU A 433 -10.73 50.33 -47.99
N PRO A 434 -11.91 50.89 -48.38
CA PRO A 434 -13.03 51.49 -47.64
C PRO A 434 -14.47 51.22 -48.23
N VAL A 435 -15.50 51.80 -47.55
CA VAL A 435 -16.90 52.19 -47.98
C VAL A 435 -17.91 51.04 -48.28
N VAL A 436 -19.18 50.99 -47.82
CA VAL A 436 -20.31 51.94 -48.00
C VAL A 436 -21.42 51.74 -46.94
N VAL A 437 -22.07 52.86 -46.59
CA VAL A 437 -23.18 53.09 -45.64
C VAL A 437 -24.55 52.64 -46.17
N GLY A 438 -25.42 52.10 -45.30
CA GLY A 438 -26.86 51.90 -45.56
C GLY A 438 -27.72 51.88 -44.28
N LYS A 439 -28.69 52.81 -44.21
CA LYS A 439 -29.57 53.23 -43.10
C LYS A 439 -30.67 52.23 -42.64
N GLY A 440 -31.19 52.48 -41.42
CA GLY A 440 -32.62 52.40 -41.01
C GLY A 440 -32.97 51.25 -40.05
N GLU A 441 -33.21 51.52 -38.75
CA GLU A 441 -34.54 51.65 -38.08
C GLU A 441 -35.33 50.31 -38.01
N ASP A 442 -35.88 49.77 -36.90
CA ASP A 442 -36.15 50.25 -35.54
C ASP A 442 -36.66 49.04 -34.67
N VAL A 443 -36.77 49.26 -33.34
CA VAL A 443 -37.59 48.56 -32.31
C VAL A 443 -37.15 47.23 -31.66
N GLY A 444 -36.98 47.26 -30.33
CA GLY A 444 -37.60 46.27 -29.43
C GLY A 444 -36.72 45.47 -28.47
N GLU A 445 -36.53 45.98 -27.25
CA GLU A 445 -36.65 45.29 -25.95
C GLU A 445 -36.07 43.84 -25.77
N THR A 446 -35.02 43.69 -24.96
CA THR A 446 -35.08 43.12 -23.59
C THR A 446 -33.66 42.90 -23.04
N ALA A 447 -33.51 43.21 -21.76
CA ALA A 447 -32.26 43.15 -21.03
C ALA A 447 -31.92 41.71 -20.62
N GLU A 448 -30.71 41.27 -20.93
CA GLU A 448 -30.06 40.18 -20.20
C GLU A 448 -28.58 40.52 -19.97
N THR A 449 -28.24 40.73 -18.70
CA THR A 449 -26.90 41.07 -18.23
C THR A 449 -25.97 39.88 -18.38
N ALA A 450 -25.16 39.88 -19.45
CA ALA A 450 -24.01 38.99 -19.58
C ALA A 450 -22.88 39.46 -18.63
N ALA A 451 -22.81 38.84 -17.45
CA ALA A 451 -21.66 38.97 -16.57
C ALA A 451 -20.44 38.28 -17.21
N ALA A 452 -19.55 39.09 -17.79
CA ALA A 452 -18.28 38.66 -18.34
C ALA A 452 -17.38 38.03 -17.25
N LYS A 453 -17.25 36.70 -17.26
CA LYS A 453 -16.19 35.98 -16.55
C LYS A 453 -14.85 36.29 -17.22
N LYS A 454 -14.11 37.28 -16.71
CA LYS A 454 -12.67 37.45 -17.00
C LYS A 454 -11.91 36.25 -16.43
N LYS A 455 -11.55 35.28 -17.28
CA LYS A 455 -10.50 34.28 -16.99
C LYS A 455 -9.18 35.04 -16.77
N LYS A 456 -8.72 35.15 -15.52
CA LYS A 456 -7.32 35.55 -15.23
C LYS A 456 -6.42 34.45 -15.79
N LYS A 457 -5.65 34.72 -16.84
CA LYS A 457 -4.51 33.88 -17.23
C LYS A 457 -3.55 33.85 -16.04
N LYS A 458 -3.36 32.67 -15.41
CA LYS A 458 -2.33 32.45 -14.39
C LYS A 458 -0.98 32.64 -15.10
N GLN A 459 -0.16 33.56 -14.60
CA GLN A 459 1.14 33.87 -15.18
C GLN A 459 2.08 32.69 -14.88
N GLN A 460 2.70 32.11 -15.91
CA GLN A 460 3.50 30.90 -15.79
C GLN A 460 4.81 31.24 -15.08
N ARG A 461 5.10 30.55 -13.97
CA ARG A 461 6.32 30.76 -13.19
C ARG A 461 7.51 30.30 -14.03
N THR A 462 8.51 31.16 -14.19
CA THR A 462 9.74 30.88 -14.93
C THR A 462 10.90 31.39 -14.11
N ILE A 463 11.93 30.56 -13.95
CA ILE A 463 13.19 30.89 -13.29
C ILE A 463 14.10 31.50 -14.34
N SER A 464 14.40 32.80 -14.22
CA SER A 464 15.38 33.48 -15.07
C SER A 464 16.77 33.44 -14.44
N TRP A 465 17.79 33.19 -15.26
CA TRP A 465 19.21 33.34 -14.87
C TRP A 465 19.54 34.74 -14.35
N GLU A 466 18.80 35.75 -14.79
CA GLU A 466 19.00 37.15 -14.39
C GLU A 466 18.49 37.43 -12.96
N GLU A 467 17.56 36.63 -12.45
CA GLU A 467 16.99 36.77 -11.10
C GLU A 467 17.74 35.94 -10.06
N ILE A 468 18.50 34.93 -10.48
CA ILE A 468 19.32 34.09 -9.61
C ILE A 468 20.70 34.72 -9.46
N HIS A 469 21.08 35.11 -8.24
CA HIS A 469 22.46 35.51 -7.97
C HIS A 469 23.39 34.27 -7.93
N VAL A 470 23.92 33.88 -9.09
CA VAL A 470 24.85 32.76 -9.26
C VAL A 470 26.30 33.25 -9.13
N PRO A 471 27.11 32.70 -8.20
CA PRO A 471 28.54 32.96 -8.11
C PRO A 471 29.30 32.66 -9.41
N GLU A 472 30.33 33.44 -9.75
CA GLU A 472 31.07 33.31 -11.02
C GLU A 472 31.70 31.93 -11.22
N ASP A 473 32.14 31.29 -10.14
CA ASP A 473 32.70 29.93 -10.11
C ASP A 473 31.69 28.84 -10.49
N LEU A 474 30.39 29.11 -10.35
CA LEU A 474 29.33 28.15 -10.65
C LEU A 474 28.65 28.37 -11.99
N LYS A 475 28.92 29.49 -12.69
CA LYS A 475 28.28 29.79 -13.98
C LYS A 475 28.65 28.80 -15.09
N GLY A 476 29.79 28.12 -14.97
CA GLY A 476 30.22 27.08 -15.91
C GLY A 476 29.78 25.66 -15.53
N ASN A 477 29.10 25.47 -14.39
CA ASN A 477 28.78 24.14 -13.89
C ASN A 477 27.63 23.51 -14.71
N ALA A 478 27.93 22.43 -15.43
CA ALA A 478 26.99 21.75 -16.33
C ALA A 478 25.71 21.26 -15.59
N LEU A 479 25.87 20.72 -14.38
CA LEU A 479 24.75 20.25 -13.58
C LEU A 479 23.78 21.39 -13.23
N LEU A 480 24.30 22.57 -12.86
CA LEU A 480 23.46 23.73 -12.54
C LEU A 480 22.63 24.18 -13.75
N HIS A 481 23.23 24.20 -14.95
CA HIS A 481 22.51 24.54 -16.18
C HIS A 481 21.36 23.58 -16.46
N VAL A 482 21.64 22.28 -16.40
CA VAL A 482 20.63 21.24 -16.60
C VAL A 482 19.53 21.34 -15.55
N ILE A 483 19.88 21.53 -14.27
CA ILE A 483 18.90 21.66 -13.19
C ILE A 483 17.97 22.87 -13.42
N ILE A 484 18.49 24.03 -13.82
CA ILE A 484 17.65 25.21 -14.08
C ILE A 484 16.70 24.96 -15.25
N ALA A 485 17.17 24.29 -16.32
CA ALA A 485 16.32 23.91 -17.45
C ALA A 485 15.20 22.94 -17.02
N GLN A 486 15.54 21.87 -16.30
CA GLN A 486 14.58 20.87 -15.81
C GLN A 486 13.59 21.46 -14.78
N ALA A 487 14.05 22.36 -13.90
CA ALA A 487 13.18 23.04 -12.95
C ALA A 487 12.12 23.91 -13.66
N ASN A 488 12.51 24.60 -14.73
CA ASN A 488 11.58 25.36 -15.57
C ASN A 488 10.55 24.47 -16.27
N LEU A 489 10.94 23.28 -16.75
CA LEU A 489 10.01 22.31 -17.32
C LEU A 489 8.99 21.83 -16.29
N LEU A 490 9.44 21.41 -15.11
CA LEU A 490 8.57 20.96 -14.01
C LEU A 490 7.63 22.08 -13.53
N LEU A 491 8.09 23.32 -13.45
CA LEU A 491 7.24 24.48 -13.14
C LEU A 491 6.11 24.66 -14.16
N ARG A 492 6.42 24.51 -15.46
CA ARG A 492 5.40 24.60 -16.53
C ARG A 492 4.36 23.50 -16.40
N GLU A 493 4.77 22.28 -16.09
CA GLU A 493 3.86 21.15 -15.85
C GLU A 493 2.96 21.39 -14.65
N MET A 494 3.54 21.81 -13.52
CA MET A 494 2.77 22.16 -12.30
C MET A 494 1.71 23.22 -12.60
N ASP A 495 2.08 24.31 -13.27
CA ASP A 495 1.15 25.39 -13.62
C ASP A 495 0.08 24.97 -14.64
N SER A 496 0.36 23.96 -15.48
CA SER A 496 -0.61 23.40 -16.43
C SER A 496 -1.61 22.43 -15.78
N SER A 497 -1.18 21.67 -14.76
CA SER A 497 -2.01 20.65 -14.09
C SER A 497 -3.07 21.23 -13.15
N ASP A 498 -2.81 22.43 -12.59
CA ASP A 498 -3.76 23.20 -11.77
C ASP A 498 -4.98 23.73 -12.56
N GLY A 499 -5.00 23.59 -13.89
CA GLY A 499 -6.04 24.17 -14.77
C GLY A 499 -7.24 23.28 -15.07
N GLY A 500 -7.22 21.99 -14.70
CA GLY A 500 -8.23 21.01 -15.16
C GLY A 500 -9.03 20.27 -14.08
N ALA A 501 -8.63 20.33 -12.80
CA ALA A 501 -9.23 19.46 -11.78
C ALA A 501 -10.47 20.06 -11.06
N GLU A 502 -10.72 21.37 -11.15
CA GLU A 502 -11.77 22.04 -10.38
C GLU A 502 -13.08 22.31 -11.14
N SER A 503 -13.12 22.17 -12.47
CA SER A 503 -14.34 22.40 -13.27
C SER A 503 -15.07 21.13 -13.72
N ASP A 504 -14.39 20.01 -13.85
CA ASP A 504 -14.94 18.83 -14.54
C ASP A 504 -15.57 17.78 -13.60
N LEU A 505 -15.50 18.03 -12.28
CA LEU A 505 -16.18 17.25 -11.23
C LEU A 505 -17.54 17.82 -10.82
N LYS A 506 -17.96 18.97 -11.38
CA LYS A 506 -19.29 19.56 -11.12
C LYS A 506 -20.29 19.39 -12.26
N SER A 507 -19.88 18.90 -13.44
CA SER A 507 -20.80 18.60 -14.55
C SER A 507 -21.06 17.10 -14.77
N SER A 508 -20.37 16.22 -14.04
CA SER A 508 -20.48 14.76 -14.19
C SER A 508 -21.25 14.06 -13.05
N CYS A 509 -21.88 14.81 -12.14
CA CYS A 509 -22.66 14.26 -11.02
C CYS A 509 -24.19 14.49 -11.09
N GLU A 510 -24.71 15.06 -12.18
CA GLU A 510 -26.15 15.16 -12.44
C GLU A 510 -26.45 14.62 -13.85
N GLU A 511 -26.34 13.30 -14.03
CA GLU A 511 -27.00 12.45 -15.06
C GLU A 511 -26.25 11.11 -15.17
N ALA A 512 -26.31 10.30 -14.13
CA ALA A 512 -26.02 8.87 -14.23
C ALA A 512 -27.24 8.11 -13.71
N SER A 513 -28.19 7.87 -14.60
CA SER A 513 -29.28 6.93 -14.37
C SER A 513 -28.71 5.53 -14.12
N ASP A 514 -29.33 4.85 -13.16
CA ASP A 514 -28.96 3.53 -12.65
C ASP A 514 -28.88 2.47 -13.80
N PRO A 515 -27.72 1.83 -14.06
CA PRO A 515 -27.61 0.84 -15.13
C PRO A 515 -28.38 -0.46 -14.87
N MET A 516 -28.99 -0.63 -13.69
CA MET A 516 -29.74 -1.84 -13.28
C MET A 516 -31.25 -1.78 -13.55
N GLU A 517 -31.81 -0.62 -13.93
CA GLU A 517 -33.25 -0.46 -14.12
C GLU A 517 -33.86 -1.24 -15.31
N PRO A 518 -33.17 -1.40 -16.47
CA PRO A 518 -33.71 -2.17 -17.60
C PRO A 518 -33.78 -3.68 -17.33
N PHE A 519 -32.89 -4.19 -16.47
CA PHE A 519 -32.78 -5.63 -16.15
C PHE A 519 -33.86 -6.07 -15.14
N MET A 520 -34.19 -5.22 -14.17
CA MET A 520 -35.26 -5.49 -13.20
C MET A 520 -36.67 -5.39 -13.81
N ASN A 521 -36.86 -4.56 -14.85
CA ASN A 521 -38.13 -4.47 -15.57
C ASN A 521 -38.39 -5.67 -16.51
N SER A 522 -37.33 -6.28 -17.05
CA SER A 522 -37.45 -7.49 -17.87
C SER A 522 -37.71 -8.75 -17.02
N VAL A 523 -37.22 -8.80 -15.77
CA VAL A 523 -37.56 -9.88 -14.83
C VAL A 523 -38.99 -9.78 -14.30
N ARG A 524 -39.57 -8.56 -14.18
CA ARG A 524 -40.97 -8.38 -13.76
C ARG A 524 -41.99 -8.74 -14.84
N MET A 525 -41.67 -8.61 -16.14
CA MET A 525 -42.59 -8.98 -17.22
C MET A 525 -42.77 -10.50 -17.42
N VAL A 526 -41.82 -11.34 -16.98
CA VAL A 526 -41.91 -12.80 -17.16
C VAL A 526 -42.74 -13.49 -16.07
N SER A 527 -43.04 -12.81 -14.95
CA SER A 527 -43.89 -13.38 -13.87
C SER A 527 -45.41 -13.17 -14.05
N ALA A 528 -45.85 -12.49 -15.11
CA ALA A 528 -47.25 -12.13 -15.34
C ALA A 528 -47.99 -12.99 -16.38
N GLN A 529 -47.41 -14.10 -16.86
CA GLN A 529 -47.99 -14.95 -17.92
C GLN A 529 -48.47 -16.35 -17.49
N PHE A 530 -48.57 -16.64 -16.18
CA PHE A 530 -49.23 -17.86 -15.72
C PHE A 530 -50.33 -17.52 -14.69
N SER A 531 -51.56 -17.44 -15.18
CA SER A 531 -52.79 -17.54 -14.40
C SER A 531 -53.24 -19.01 -14.28
N PRO A 532 -54.03 -19.36 -13.26
CA PRO A 532 -54.07 -20.71 -12.70
C PRO A 532 -55.06 -21.63 -13.42
N LEU A 533 -54.68 -22.91 -13.52
CA LEU A 533 -55.56 -24.07 -13.59
C LEU A 533 -55.05 -25.12 -12.60
#